data_AF-A0A6L9Z246-F1
#
_entry.id   AF-A0A6L9Z246-F1
#
_cell.length_a   1.000
_cell.length_b   1.000
_cell.length_c   1.000
_cell.angle_alpha   90.00
_cell.angle_beta   90.00
_cell.angle_gamma   90.00
#
_symmetry.space_group_name_H-M   'P 1'
#
loop_
_entity.id
_entity.type
_entity.pdbx_description
1 polymer ?
#
loop_
_entity_poly.entity_id
_entity_poly.type
_entity_poly.pdbx_seq_one_letter_code
_entity_poly.pdbx_strand_id
1 'polypeptide(L)'
;MLKGNLTHYPYPSRRRVVMGNRFAVATSQSLATLAGMEMFWAGGNAVDAAIATAIALTVVEPTCNGIGSDAFALVWDGSLHGINGSGKSPQHLTLEHFAGMSQIPAIGWLSVTVPGAVSAWRSLWQRWGKLPFEQLFAPAIRYAETGFPVSPVTARAWKQAEALYLPLTGPEFEPFKQVFFPNQRAPVAGEVWGSKDHAKTLKAIRQSRRFANANSGGESFYQGEIADAIAN
;
A
#
# COMPACT_ATOMS: atom_id res chain seq x y z
N MET A 1 -25.09 -24.15 14.04
CA MET A 1 -24.01 -23.49 13.30
C MET A 1 -22.95 -23.07 14.30
N LEU A 2 -21.73 -23.61 14.22
CA LEU A 2 -20.60 -23.05 14.96
C LEU A 2 -20.45 -21.59 14.51
N LYS A 3 -20.79 -20.64 15.37
CA LYS A 3 -20.41 -19.23 15.21
C LYS A 3 -18.89 -19.18 15.39
N GLY A 4 -18.15 -19.59 14.37
CA GLY A 4 -16.70 -19.80 14.43
C GLY A 4 -16.00 -18.48 14.72
N ASN A 5 -15.43 -18.35 15.91
CA ASN A 5 -14.50 -17.28 16.21
C ASN A 5 -13.23 -17.51 15.37
N LEU A 6 -13.06 -16.75 14.29
CA LEU A 6 -11.92 -16.86 13.36
C LEU A 6 -10.55 -16.54 13.99
N THR A 7 -10.52 -16.21 15.29
CA THR A 7 -9.30 -15.84 16.03
C THR A 7 -9.03 -16.68 17.26
N HIS A 8 -9.88 -17.68 17.57
CA HIS A 8 -9.66 -18.59 18.69
C HIS A 8 -9.01 -19.89 18.23
N TYR A 9 -7.79 -20.16 18.71
CA TYR A 9 -7.01 -21.35 18.38
C TYR A 9 -6.71 -22.15 19.65
N PRO A 10 -7.58 -23.09 20.06
CA PRO A 10 -7.43 -23.82 21.32
C PRO A 10 -6.27 -24.82 21.33
N TYR A 11 -5.65 -25.10 20.18
CA TYR A 11 -4.59 -26.09 20.02
C TYR A 11 -3.34 -25.46 19.40
N PRO A 12 -2.13 -25.95 19.76
CA PRO A 12 -0.91 -25.54 19.09
C PRO A 12 -0.95 -25.96 17.62
N SER A 13 -0.33 -25.15 16.76
CA SER A 13 -0.18 -25.42 15.32
C SER A 13 1.29 -25.44 14.92
N ARG A 14 1.58 -25.99 13.74
CA ARG A 14 2.92 -26.02 13.15
C ARG A 14 2.83 -25.63 11.68
N ARG A 15 3.74 -24.79 11.21
CA ARG A 15 3.97 -24.55 9.78
C ARG A 15 5.26 -25.24 9.37
N ARG A 16 5.23 -25.99 8.26
CA ARG A 16 6.42 -26.55 7.64
C ARG A 16 7.06 -25.48 6.74
N VAL A 17 8.38 -25.57 6.57
CA VAL A 17 9.10 -24.75 5.59
C VAL A 17 8.53 -25.05 4.20
N VAL A 18 8.16 -23.99 3.47
CA VAL A 18 7.72 -24.09 2.08
C VAL A 18 8.96 -24.11 1.20
N MET A 19 9.07 -25.10 0.31
CA MET A 19 10.23 -25.31 -0.55
C MET A 19 9.83 -25.12 -2.02
N GLY A 20 10.71 -24.51 -2.81
CA GLY A 20 10.55 -24.33 -4.25
C GLY A 20 11.91 -24.06 -4.90
N ASN A 21 12.02 -24.30 -6.21
CA ASN A 21 13.29 -24.17 -6.95
C ASN A 21 13.28 -23.06 -8.02
N ARG A 22 12.15 -22.35 -8.19
CA ARG A 22 12.02 -21.28 -9.18
C ARG A 22 11.81 -19.93 -8.53
N PHE A 23 10.73 -19.80 -7.75
CA PHE A 23 10.29 -18.52 -7.21
C PHE A 23 9.64 -18.71 -5.83
N ALA A 24 9.66 -17.66 -5.02
CA ALA A 24 8.97 -17.60 -3.73
C ALA A 24 8.52 -16.17 -3.44
N VAL A 25 7.36 -16.03 -2.79
CA VAL A 25 6.86 -14.76 -2.24
C VAL A 25 6.42 -15.02 -0.81
N ALA A 26 6.82 -14.16 0.13
CA ALA A 26 6.37 -14.20 1.51
C ALA A 26 6.02 -12.78 1.97
N THR A 27 4.80 -12.59 2.45
CA THR A 27 4.31 -11.32 2.99
C THR A 27 3.23 -11.57 4.05
N SER A 28 2.82 -10.53 4.78
CA SER A 28 1.83 -10.55 5.85
C SER A 28 0.41 -10.86 5.37
N GLN A 29 0.10 -10.56 4.10
CA GLN A 29 -1.24 -10.76 3.54
C GLN A 29 -1.24 -11.74 2.36
N SER A 30 -2.06 -12.80 2.48
CA SER A 30 -2.12 -13.87 1.48
C SER A 30 -2.51 -13.41 0.07
N LEU A 31 -3.42 -12.44 -0.06
CA LEU A 31 -3.80 -11.85 -1.35
C LEU A 31 -2.65 -11.06 -1.99
N ALA A 32 -1.82 -10.40 -1.18
CA ALA A 32 -0.63 -9.71 -1.69
C ALA A 32 0.48 -10.70 -2.08
N THR A 33 0.60 -11.84 -1.38
CA THR A 33 1.44 -12.96 -1.83
C THR A 33 0.99 -13.44 -3.21
N LEU A 34 -0.31 -13.63 -3.42
CA LEU A 34 -0.87 -14.06 -4.70
C LEU A 34 -0.64 -13.04 -5.81
N ALA A 35 -0.73 -11.74 -5.53
CA ALA A 35 -0.38 -10.69 -6.49
C ALA A 35 1.07 -10.81 -7.00
N GLY A 36 2.03 -11.11 -6.11
CA GLY A 36 3.41 -11.37 -6.50
C GLY A 36 3.57 -12.66 -7.30
N MET A 37 2.86 -13.73 -6.90
CA MET A 37 2.84 -14.99 -7.64
C MET A 37 2.26 -14.84 -9.06
N GLU A 38 1.24 -14.00 -9.24
CA GLU A 38 0.69 -13.67 -10.56
C GLU A 38 1.76 -13.07 -11.49
N MET A 39 2.68 -12.26 -10.97
CA MET A 39 3.77 -11.71 -11.77
C MET A 39 4.79 -12.77 -12.18
N PHE A 40 5.11 -13.72 -11.29
CA PHE A 40 5.93 -14.87 -11.65
C PHE A 40 5.27 -15.74 -12.73
N TRP A 41 3.97 -16.00 -12.63
CA TRP A 41 3.23 -16.76 -13.65
C TRP A 41 3.12 -16.03 -14.98
N ALA A 42 3.14 -14.69 -14.96
CA ALA A 42 3.23 -13.87 -16.15
C ALA A 42 4.65 -13.79 -16.75
N GLY A 43 5.64 -14.46 -16.15
CA GLY A 43 7.02 -14.49 -16.65
C GLY A 43 7.92 -13.35 -16.14
N GLY A 44 7.45 -12.58 -15.14
CA GLY A 44 8.23 -11.57 -14.44
C GLY A 44 9.29 -12.15 -13.51
N ASN A 45 10.03 -11.27 -12.86
CA ASN A 45 11.07 -11.61 -11.89
C ASN A 45 10.70 -11.23 -10.45
N ALA A 46 11.65 -11.38 -9.53
CA ALA A 46 11.44 -11.08 -8.12
C ALA A 46 11.12 -9.60 -7.85
N VAL A 47 11.62 -8.67 -8.67
CA VAL A 47 11.32 -7.24 -8.54
C VAL A 47 9.90 -6.94 -9.02
N ASP A 48 9.48 -7.50 -10.16
CA ASP A 48 8.08 -7.38 -10.62
C ASP A 48 7.11 -7.92 -9.56
N ALA A 49 7.41 -9.10 -9.00
CA ALA A 49 6.62 -9.72 -7.94
C ALA A 49 6.59 -8.87 -6.66
N ALA A 50 7.73 -8.33 -6.22
CA ALA A 50 7.80 -7.49 -5.03
C ALA A 50 6.99 -6.19 -5.19
N ILE A 51 7.05 -5.55 -6.36
CA ILE A 51 6.28 -4.33 -6.64
C ILE A 51 4.77 -4.64 -6.64
N ALA A 52 4.33 -5.69 -7.36
CA ALA A 52 2.91 -6.05 -7.37
C ALA A 52 2.39 -6.43 -5.97
N THR A 53 3.19 -7.13 -5.17
CA THR A 53 2.88 -7.42 -3.76
C THR A 53 2.78 -6.13 -2.94
N ALA A 54 3.72 -5.19 -3.09
CA ALA A 54 3.71 -3.92 -2.36
C ALA A 54 2.49 -3.05 -2.71
N ILE A 55 2.15 -2.94 -3.99
CA ILE A 55 0.97 -2.21 -4.45
C ILE A 55 -0.30 -2.90 -3.93
N ALA A 56 -0.36 -4.24 -3.95
CA ALA A 56 -1.52 -4.96 -3.40
C ALA A 56 -1.70 -4.69 -1.91
N LEU A 57 -0.63 -4.63 -1.12
CA LEU A 57 -0.70 -4.35 0.32
C LEU A 57 -1.32 -2.99 0.64
N THR A 58 -1.19 -1.98 -0.23
CA THR A 58 -1.87 -0.68 -0.03
C THR A 58 -3.39 -0.79 -0.06
N VAL A 59 -3.92 -1.91 -0.57
CA VAL A 59 -5.36 -2.21 -0.63
C VAL A 59 -5.74 -3.26 0.40
N VAL A 60 -5.02 -4.38 0.45
CA VAL A 60 -5.43 -5.56 1.24
C VAL A 60 -4.94 -5.55 2.70
N GLU A 61 -4.12 -4.57 3.08
CA GLU A 61 -3.66 -4.35 4.45
C GLU A 61 -3.56 -2.85 4.80
N PRO A 62 -4.68 -2.09 4.72
CA PRO A 62 -4.66 -0.63 4.85
C PRO A 62 -4.35 -0.13 6.27
N THR A 63 -4.36 -1.02 7.26
CA THR A 63 -3.99 -0.69 8.65
C THR A 63 -2.47 -0.55 8.85
N CYS A 64 -1.68 -1.00 7.87
CA CYS A 64 -0.21 -1.04 7.95
C CYS A 64 0.45 -0.44 6.70
N ASN A 65 -0.32 0.03 5.72
CA ASN A 65 0.20 0.46 4.43
C ASN A 65 -0.76 1.43 3.74
N GLY A 66 -0.26 2.18 2.76
CA GLY A 66 -1.06 3.08 1.93
C GLY A 66 -0.31 3.53 0.67
N ILE A 67 -1.04 4.14 -0.26
CA ILE A 67 -0.42 4.73 -1.46
C ILE A 67 0.50 5.91 -1.06
N GLY A 68 0.14 6.63 0.00
CA GLY A 68 0.92 7.71 0.59
C GLY A 68 2.05 7.27 1.52
N SER A 69 2.59 6.06 1.36
CA SER A 69 3.73 5.57 2.14
C SER A 69 5.07 5.95 1.52
N ASP A 70 6.14 5.71 2.29
CA ASP A 70 7.53 5.61 1.83
C ASP A 70 7.90 4.13 1.61
N ALA A 71 9.01 3.86 0.93
CA ALA A 71 9.48 2.49 0.76
C ALA A 71 11.02 2.37 0.73
N PHE A 72 11.50 1.21 1.15
CA PHE A 72 12.91 0.81 1.06
C PHE A 72 13.00 -0.56 0.41
N ALA A 73 14.09 -0.82 -0.30
CA ALA A 73 14.35 -2.14 -0.86
C ALA A 73 15.84 -2.48 -0.84
N LEU A 74 16.12 -3.75 -0.59
CA LEU A 74 17.42 -4.37 -0.86
C LEU A 74 17.22 -5.36 -1.99
N VAL A 75 17.98 -5.18 -3.07
CA VAL A 75 17.88 -6.00 -4.29
C VAL A 75 19.21 -6.67 -4.54
N TRP A 76 19.18 -7.97 -4.82
CA TRP A 76 20.36 -8.75 -5.19
C TRP A 76 20.24 -9.22 -6.64
N ASP A 77 21.19 -8.81 -7.49
CA ASP A 77 21.28 -9.20 -8.90
C ASP A 77 22.63 -9.84 -9.27
N GLY A 78 23.38 -10.30 -8.26
CA GLY A 78 24.81 -10.60 -8.35
C GLY A 78 25.66 -9.61 -7.54
N SER A 79 25.07 -8.44 -7.21
CA SER A 79 25.56 -7.50 -6.21
C SER A 79 24.39 -6.96 -5.38
N LEU A 80 24.68 -6.45 -4.17
CA LEU A 80 23.66 -5.89 -3.29
C LEU A 80 23.44 -4.40 -3.59
N HIS A 81 22.18 -4.02 -3.84
CA HIS A 81 21.76 -2.64 -4.06
C HIS A 81 20.75 -2.21 -3.01
N GLY A 82 20.81 -0.94 -2.61
CA GLY A 82 19.81 -0.31 -1.75
C GLY A 82 19.03 0.75 -2.50
N ILE A 83 17.70 0.77 -2.28
CA ILE A 83 16.81 1.85 -2.70
C ILE A 83 16.27 2.52 -1.44
N ASN A 84 16.42 3.84 -1.38
CA ASN A 84 15.80 4.69 -0.38
C ASN A 84 14.73 5.53 -1.06
N GLY A 85 13.47 5.16 -0.86
CA GLY A 85 12.29 5.92 -1.23
C GLY A 85 11.61 6.53 -0.01
N SER A 86 12.40 7.03 0.95
CA SER A 86 11.88 7.89 2.01
C SER A 86 11.87 9.33 1.53
N GLY A 87 10.70 9.96 1.59
CA GLY A 87 10.57 11.33 1.16
C GLY A 87 10.94 12.33 2.25
N LYS A 88 11.29 13.53 1.78
CA LYS A 88 11.75 14.62 2.63
C LYS A 88 10.56 15.34 3.26
N SER A 89 10.84 16.11 4.31
CA SER A 89 9.89 17.09 4.83
C SER A 89 9.55 18.13 3.75
N PRO A 90 8.34 18.70 3.78
CA PRO A 90 7.97 19.81 2.90
C PRO A 90 8.95 20.99 3.07
N GLN A 91 9.31 21.65 1.97
CA GLN A 91 10.31 22.73 1.97
C GLN A 91 9.93 23.90 2.90
N HIS A 92 8.64 24.17 3.07
CA HIS A 92 8.13 25.26 3.90
C HIS A 92 7.78 24.84 5.33
N LEU A 93 7.91 23.54 5.67
CA LEU A 93 7.67 23.05 7.03
C LEU A 93 8.92 23.26 7.89
N THR A 94 9.05 24.46 8.44
CA THR A 94 10.17 24.88 9.29
C THR A 94 9.92 24.57 10.77
N LEU A 95 10.97 24.69 11.61
CA LEU A 95 10.88 24.43 13.06
C LEU A 95 9.89 25.35 13.77
N GLU A 96 9.69 26.58 13.26
CA GLU A 96 8.76 27.55 13.82
C GLU A 96 7.31 27.04 13.81
N HIS A 97 6.94 26.17 12.86
CA HIS A 97 5.61 25.53 12.83
C HIS A 97 5.36 24.61 14.05
N PHE A 98 6.43 24.20 14.73
CA PHE A 98 6.39 23.35 15.92
C PHE A 98 6.68 24.15 17.21
N ALA A 99 6.76 25.47 17.14
CA ALA A 99 7.03 26.30 18.30
C ALA A 99 5.94 26.09 19.39
N GLY A 100 6.39 25.80 20.62
CA GLY A 100 5.49 25.51 21.75
C GLY A 100 5.01 24.05 21.82
N MET A 101 5.36 23.20 20.86
CA MET A 101 5.11 21.76 20.92
C MET A 101 6.30 21.02 21.54
N SER A 102 6.04 20.02 22.38
CA SER A 102 7.10 19.17 22.96
C SER A 102 7.61 18.10 21.98
N GLN A 103 6.80 17.76 20.97
CA GLN A 103 7.12 16.78 19.93
C GLN A 103 6.23 17.01 18.71
N ILE A 104 6.63 16.47 17.56
CA ILE A 104 5.81 16.46 16.35
C ILE A 104 4.52 15.65 16.63
N PRO A 105 3.32 16.18 16.29
CA PRO A 105 2.07 15.44 16.46
C PRO A 105 2.08 14.12 15.70
N ALA A 106 1.55 13.05 16.28
CA ALA A 106 1.51 11.75 15.62
C ALA A 106 0.50 11.68 14.45
N ILE A 107 -0.52 12.55 14.47
CA ILE A 107 -1.65 12.53 13.54
C ILE A 107 -1.91 13.96 13.05
N GLY A 108 -2.31 14.10 11.80
CA GLY A 108 -2.60 15.38 11.14
C GLY A 108 -1.52 15.78 10.16
N TRP A 109 -1.68 16.96 9.53
CA TRP A 109 -0.83 17.37 8.42
C TRP A 109 0.63 17.64 8.77
N LEU A 110 0.92 18.07 10.01
CA LEU A 110 2.28 18.44 10.42
C LEU A 110 3.26 17.27 10.48
N SER A 111 2.79 16.03 10.47
CA SER A 111 3.63 14.82 10.40
C SER A 111 3.74 14.21 9.02
N VAL A 112 3.15 14.83 7.99
CA VAL A 112 3.19 14.32 6.62
C VAL A 112 4.47 14.78 5.91
N THR A 113 5.25 13.82 5.44
CA THR A 113 6.36 14.01 4.49
C THR A 113 5.91 13.70 3.06
N VAL A 114 6.74 14.01 2.07
CA VAL A 114 6.45 13.63 0.67
C VAL A 114 6.41 12.09 0.57
N PRO A 115 5.35 11.45 0.06
CA PRO A 115 5.33 9.99 -0.02
C PRO A 115 6.27 9.43 -1.08
N GLY A 116 7.19 8.54 -0.73
CA GLY A 116 8.23 8.04 -1.63
C GLY A 116 8.01 6.63 -2.19
N ALA A 117 6.97 5.89 -1.79
CA ALA A 117 6.74 4.52 -2.23
C ALA A 117 6.54 4.38 -3.74
N VAL A 118 5.76 5.25 -4.37
CA VAL A 118 5.51 5.23 -5.82
C VAL A 118 6.81 5.45 -6.60
N SER A 119 7.64 6.39 -6.15
CA SER A 119 8.98 6.63 -6.71
C SER A 119 9.90 5.41 -6.56
N ALA A 120 9.85 4.73 -5.40
CA ALA A 120 10.61 3.51 -5.19
C ALA A 120 10.17 2.38 -6.12
N TRP A 121 8.85 2.16 -6.28
CA TRP A 121 8.31 1.15 -7.19
C TRP A 121 8.77 1.40 -8.63
N ARG A 122 8.69 2.66 -9.07
CA ARG A 122 9.16 3.05 -10.41
C ARG A 122 10.66 2.82 -10.56
N SER A 123 11.46 3.27 -9.58
CA SER A 123 12.93 3.15 -9.64
C SER A 123 13.38 1.69 -9.69
N LEU A 124 12.72 0.82 -8.91
CA LEU A 124 12.93 -0.62 -8.95
C LEU A 124 12.56 -1.19 -10.33
N TRP A 125 11.39 -0.84 -10.85
CA TRP A 125 10.91 -1.33 -12.14
C TRP A 125 11.79 -0.88 -13.31
N GLN A 126 12.20 0.39 -13.36
CA GLN A 126 13.05 0.90 -14.44
C GLN A 126 14.39 0.19 -14.51
N ARG A 127 14.92 -0.24 -13.37
CA ARG A 127 16.26 -0.85 -13.29
C ARG A 127 16.24 -2.36 -13.43
N TRP A 128 15.24 -3.04 -12.86
CA TRP A 128 15.19 -4.50 -12.81
C TRP A 128 13.88 -5.10 -13.30
N GLY A 129 12.86 -4.30 -13.60
CA GLY A 129 11.55 -4.79 -14.05
C GLY A 129 11.64 -5.52 -15.39
N LYS A 130 10.80 -6.52 -15.57
CA LYS A 130 10.71 -7.31 -16.82
C LYS A 130 9.32 -7.23 -17.45
N LEU A 131 8.27 -7.05 -16.64
CA LEU A 131 6.91 -6.87 -17.13
C LEU A 131 6.61 -5.39 -17.38
N PRO A 132 5.61 -5.04 -18.21
CA PRO A 132 5.11 -3.66 -18.29
C PRO A 132 4.68 -3.14 -16.91
N PHE A 133 5.03 -1.90 -16.58
CA PHE A 133 4.76 -1.32 -15.26
C PHE A 133 3.28 -1.39 -14.90
N GLU A 134 2.40 -1.16 -15.89
CA GLU A 134 0.96 -1.13 -15.75
C GLU A 134 0.37 -2.47 -15.31
N GLN A 135 1.03 -3.55 -15.72
CA GLN A 135 0.62 -4.90 -15.38
C GLN A 135 0.79 -5.19 -13.88
N LEU A 136 1.79 -4.57 -13.23
CA LEU A 136 2.08 -4.76 -11.81
C LEU A 136 0.95 -4.25 -10.89
N PHE A 137 0.13 -3.32 -11.39
CA PHE A 137 -1.01 -2.75 -10.66
C PHE A 137 -2.29 -3.58 -10.79
N ALA A 138 -2.36 -4.49 -11.75
CA ALA A 138 -3.60 -5.19 -12.08
C ALA A 138 -4.22 -5.94 -10.88
N PRO A 139 -3.46 -6.67 -10.04
CA PRO A 139 -4.03 -7.34 -8.87
C PRO A 139 -4.63 -6.36 -7.86
N ALA A 140 -3.90 -5.29 -7.53
CA ALA A 140 -4.32 -4.31 -6.55
C ALA A 140 -5.57 -3.55 -6.99
N ILE A 141 -5.63 -3.15 -8.27
CA ILE A 141 -6.81 -2.49 -8.86
C ILE A 141 -8.01 -3.43 -8.78
N ARG A 142 -7.84 -4.71 -9.16
CA ARG A 142 -8.91 -5.71 -9.06
C ARG A 142 -9.43 -5.82 -7.63
N TYR A 143 -8.56 -5.98 -6.63
CA TYR A 143 -8.96 -6.03 -5.22
C TYR A 143 -9.65 -4.75 -4.74
N ALA A 144 -9.21 -3.58 -5.19
CA ALA A 144 -9.82 -2.31 -4.82
C ALA A 144 -11.23 -2.14 -5.43
N GLU A 145 -11.45 -2.64 -6.65
CA GLU A 145 -12.74 -2.54 -7.35
C GLU A 145 -13.76 -3.58 -6.91
N THR A 146 -13.34 -4.85 -6.83
CA THR A 146 -14.24 -5.96 -6.47
C THR A 146 -14.39 -6.13 -4.97
N GLY A 147 -13.48 -5.51 -4.20
CA GLY A 147 -13.31 -5.76 -2.79
C GLY A 147 -12.65 -7.10 -2.49
N PHE A 148 -12.32 -7.31 -1.22
CA PHE A 148 -11.78 -8.55 -0.68
C PHE A 148 -12.35 -8.82 0.72
N PRO A 149 -12.43 -10.09 1.16
CA PRO A 149 -12.83 -10.41 2.52
C PRO A 149 -11.73 -10.01 3.51
N VAL A 150 -12.06 -9.16 4.47
CA VAL A 150 -11.09 -8.66 5.46
C VAL A 150 -10.60 -9.80 6.34
N SER A 151 -9.28 -9.96 6.47
CA SER A 151 -8.68 -11.02 7.28
C SER A 151 -8.92 -10.77 8.79
N PRO A 152 -8.93 -11.81 9.65
CA PRO A 152 -9.13 -11.62 11.08
C PRO A 152 -8.08 -10.73 11.77
N VAL A 153 -6.83 -10.75 11.29
CA VAL A 153 -5.75 -9.89 11.82
C VAL A 153 -5.98 -8.45 11.41
N THR A 154 -6.29 -8.20 10.13
CA THR A 154 -6.57 -6.86 9.62
C THR A 154 -7.82 -6.27 10.28
N ALA A 155 -8.89 -7.03 10.45
CA ALA A 155 -10.11 -6.58 11.14
C ALA A 155 -9.82 -6.15 12.60
N ARG A 156 -8.94 -6.88 13.31
CA ARG A 156 -8.54 -6.51 14.66
C ARG A 156 -7.77 -5.18 14.70
N ALA A 157 -6.77 -5.03 13.82
CA ALA A 157 -6.00 -3.78 13.72
C ALA A 157 -6.91 -2.60 13.32
N TRP A 158 -7.85 -2.82 12.41
CA TRP A 158 -8.79 -1.81 11.96
C TRP A 158 -9.75 -1.38 13.07
N LYS A 159 -10.21 -2.33 13.89
CA LYS A 159 -11.02 -2.02 15.07
C LYS A 159 -10.25 -1.21 16.13
N GLN A 160 -8.94 -1.43 16.27
CA GLN A 160 -8.10 -0.58 17.13
C GLN A 160 -7.97 0.84 16.54
N ALA A 161 -7.77 0.95 15.23
CA ALA A 161 -7.74 2.23 14.54
C ALA A 161 -9.08 2.99 14.65
N GLU A 162 -10.21 2.29 14.69
CA GLU A 162 -11.54 2.89 14.90
C GLU A 162 -11.59 3.78 16.15
N ALA A 163 -11.08 3.26 17.27
CA ALA A 163 -11.08 3.98 18.55
C ALA A 163 -10.20 5.24 18.53
N LEU A 164 -9.22 5.29 17.63
CA LEU A 164 -8.31 6.43 17.47
C LEU A 164 -8.86 7.48 16.50
N TYR A 165 -9.40 7.06 15.34
CA TYR A 165 -9.70 7.98 14.24
C TYR A 165 -11.15 8.48 14.21
N LEU A 166 -12.14 7.68 14.63
CA LEU A 166 -13.54 8.14 14.64
C LEU A 166 -13.79 9.35 15.56
N PRO A 167 -13.17 9.45 16.75
CA PRO A 167 -13.38 10.60 17.64
C PRO A 167 -12.75 11.92 17.17
N LEU A 168 -11.80 11.89 16.22
CA LEU A 168 -11.15 13.11 15.72
C LEU A 168 -12.19 13.99 15.00
N THR A 169 -12.15 15.31 15.14
CA THR A 169 -13.20 16.19 14.58
C THR A 169 -12.71 17.16 13.49
N GLY A 170 -11.41 17.20 13.23
CA GLY A 170 -10.83 18.06 12.19
C GLY A 170 -11.34 17.68 10.78
N PRO A 171 -11.62 18.67 9.90
CA PRO A 171 -12.10 18.42 8.55
C PRO A 171 -11.14 17.55 7.72
N GLU A 172 -9.85 17.56 8.05
CA GLU A 172 -8.82 16.73 7.43
C GLU A 172 -9.02 15.23 7.63
N PHE A 173 -9.76 14.82 8.66
CA PHE A 173 -10.00 13.40 8.94
C PHE A 173 -11.25 12.86 8.25
N GLU A 174 -12.14 13.72 7.75
CA GLU A 174 -13.40 13.29 7.16
C GLU A 174 -13.22 12.40 5.92
N PRO A 175 -12.32 12.71 4.95
CA PRO A 175 -12.07 11.81 3.83
C PRO A 175 -11.58 10.42 4.27
N PHE A 176 -10.70 10.38 5.29
CA PHE A 176 -10.21 9.11 5.83
C PHE A 176 -11.34 8.29 6.45
N LYS A 177 -12.24 8.91 7.22
CA LYS A 177 -13.40 8.24 7.81
C LYS A 177 -14.37 7.72 6.75
N GLN A 178 -14.65 8.51 5.72
CA GLN A 178 -15.56 8.11 4.63
C GLN A 178 -15.06 6.86 3.91
N VAL A 179 -13.75 6.77 3.65
CA VAL A 179 -13.16 5.64 2.92
C VAL A 179 -13.00 4.40 3.79
N PHE A 180 -12.44 4.56 5.00
CA PHE A 180 -12.02 3.43 5.83
C PHE A 180 -13.04 3.04 6.90
N PHE A 181 -14.08 3.87 7.13
CA PHE A 181 -15.16 3.61 8.07
C PHE A 181 -16.55 3.93 7.44
N PRO A 182 -16.91 3.33 6.28
CA PRO A 182 -18.09 3.71 5.48
C PRO A 182 -19.46 3.54 6.17
N ASN A 183 -19.49 3.09 7.43
CA ASN A 183 -20.69 3.03 8.28
C ASN A 183 -20.40 3.52 9.71
N GLN A 184 -19.45 4.44 9.87
CA GLN A 184 -18.94 4.90 11.17
C GLN A 184 -18.43 3.73 12.06
N ARG A 185 -17.86 2.70 11.44
CA ARG A 185 -17.23 1.56 12.10
C ARG A 185 -16.21 0.89 11.20
N ALA A 186 -15.27 0.17 11.80
CA ALA A 186 -14.34 -0.68 11.08
C ALA A 186 -15.09 -1.88 10.45
N PRO A 187 -14.63 -2.38 9.28
CA PRO A 187 -15.06 -3.67 8.75
C PRO A 187 -14.73 -4.82 9.71
N VAL A 188 -15.60 -5.82 9.76
CA VAL A 188 -15.35 -7.05 10.56
C VAL A 188 -14.68 -8.14 9.72
N ALA A 189 -14.12 -9.15 10.38
CA ALA A 189 -13.49 -10.27 9.69
C ALA A 189 -14.49 -10.99 8.75
N GLY A 190 -14.09 -11.18 7.49
CA GLY A 190 -14.90 -11.77 6.43
C GLY A 190 -15.84 -10.80 5.71
N GLU A 191 -16.05 -9.58 6.23
CA GLU A 191 -16.76 -8.52 5.50
C GLU A 191 -15.98 -8.13 4.24
N VAL A 192 -16.67 -7.92 3.13
CA VAL A 192 -16.04 -7.47 1.88
C VAL A 192 -15.85 -5.96 1.93
N TRP A 193 -14.60 -5.51 1.86
CA TRP A 193 -14.25 -4.11 1.73
C TRP A 193 -13.49 -3.87 0.43
N GLY A 194 -13.77 -2.74 -0.22
CA GLY A 194 -13.07 -2.26 -1.40
C GLY A 194 -13.20 -0.73 -1.49
N SER A 195 -12.34 -0.10 -2.28
CA SER A 195 -12.33 1.36 -2.45
C SER A 195 -12.15 1.70 -3.92
N LYS A 196 -13.22 2.20 -4.55
CA LYS A 196 -13.18 2.69 -5.94
C LYS A 196 -12.22 3.87 -6.09
N ASP A 197 -12.06 4.68 -5.05
CA ASP A 197 -11.11 5.79 -5.03
C ASP A 197 -9.66 5.29 -5.03
N HIS A 198 -9.34 4.25 -4.24
CA HIS A 198 -8.03 3.57 -4.35
C HIS A 198 -7.80 3.04 -5.76
N ALA A 199 -8.79 2.37 -6.35
CA ALA A 199 -8.68 1.85 -7.72
C ALA A 199 -8.44 2.99 -8.74
N LYS A 200 -9.15 4.11 -8.61
CA LYS A 200 -8.97 5.29 -9.46
C LYS A 200 -7.54 5.84 -9.35
N THR A 201 -7.04 6.02 -8.14
CA THR A 201 -5.68 6.50 -7.89
C THR A 201 -4.63 5.53 -8.46
N LEU A 202 -4.77 4.23 -8.20
CA LEU A 202 -3.85 3.22 -8.77
C LEU A 202 -3.90 3.18 -10.31
N LYS A 203 -5.07 3.38 -10.92
CA LYS A 203 -5.21 3.51 -12.38
C LYS A 203 -4.55 4.79 -12.90
N ALA A 204 -4.59 5.89 -12.18
CA ALA A 204 -3.91 7.12 -12.56
C ALA A 204 -2.39 7.01 -12.39
N ILE A 205 -1.92 6.34 -11.34
CA ILE A 205 -0.48 6.07 -11.12
C ILE A 205 0.07 5.15 -12.20
N ARG A 206 -0.64 4.07 -12.54
CA ARG A 206 -0.14 3.12 -13.55
C ARG A 206 -0.03 3.76 -14.93
N GLN A 207 -0.83 4.79 -15.24
CA GLN A 207 -0.91 5.34 -16.60
C GLN A 207 0.45 5.87 -17.05
N SER A 208 1.00 5.20 -18.07
CA SER A 208 2.08 5.68 -18.89
C SER A 208 1.50 6.66 -19.93
N ARG A 209 1.89 7.94 -19.91
CA ARG A 209 1.42 8.89 -20.93
C ARG A 209 2.06 8.54 -22.26
N ARG A 210 1.35 7.76 -23.08
CA ARG A 210 1.03 7.88 -24.53
C ARG A 210 2.12 8.35 -25.54
N PHE A 211 3.34 8.64 -25.14
CA PHE A 211 4.48 8.86 -26.01
C PHE A 211 5.34 7.60 -25.99
N ALA A 212 5.65 7.10 -27.18
CA ALA A 212 6.16 5.77 -27.51
C ALA A 212 7.55 5.40 -26.94
N ASN A 213 8.00 6.09 -25.89
CA ASN A 213 9.31 5.91 -25.29
C ASN A 213 9.17 5.26 -23.90
N ALA A 214 8.72 4.01 -23.88
CA ALA A 214 8.93 2.91 -22.92
C ALA A 214 9.22 3.13 -21.40
N ASN A 215 9.05 4.30 -20.79
CA ASN A 215 9.52 4.62 -19.44
C ASN A 215 8.58 5.56 -18.63
N SER A 216 7.26 5.49 -18.85
CA SER A 216 6.29 6.31 -18.09
C SER A 216 5.44 5.47 -17.11
N GLY A 217 4.95 6.11 -16.06
CA GLY A 217 4.27 5.49 -14.92
C GLY A 217 4.69 6.16 -13.60
N GLY A 218 3.72 6.52 -12.77
CA GLY A 218 3.94 7.17 -11.46
C GLY A 218 4.09 8.69 -11.48
N GLU A 219 4.21 9.35 -12.64
CA GLU A 219 4.33 10.82 -12.72
C GLU A 219 3.11 11.53 -12.16
N SER A 220 1.91 10.98 -12.36
CA SER A 220 0.66 11.60 -11.89
C SER A 220 0.66 11.87 -10.39
N PHE A 221 1.36 11.02 -9.61
CA PHE A 221 1.48 11.15 -8.15
C PHE A 221 2.36 12.32 -7.70
N TYR A 222 3.35 12.72 -8.52
CA TYR A 222 4.35 13.73 -8.14
C TYR A 222 4.27 15.02 -8.96
N GLN A 223 3.71 14.97 -10.18
CA GLN A 223 3.72 16.06 -11.16
C GLN A 223 2.46 16.05 -12.04
N GLY A 224 1.32 15.59 -11.52
CA GLY A 224 0.06 15.57 -12.27
C GLY A 224 -1.16 15.70 -11.37
N GLU A 225 -2.30 15.20 -11.85
CA GLU A 225 -3.60 15.42 -11.20
C GLU A 225 -3.67 14.99 -9.73
N ILE A 226 -2.91 13.96 -9.33
CA ILE A 226 -2.87 13.50 -7.93
C ILE A 226 -2.00 14.47 -7.12
N ALA A 227 -0.87 14.93 -7.66
CA ALA A 227 -0.03 15.92 -7.00
C ALA A 227 -0.80 17.25 -6.79
N ASP A 228 -1.55 17.70 -7.80
CA ASP A 228 -2.41 18.87 -7.69
C ASP A 228 -3.48 18.66 -6.61
N ALA A 229 -4.10 17.48 -6.54
CA ALA A 229 -5.09 17.16 -5.51
C ALA A 229 -4.50 17.05 -4.09
N ILE A 230 -3.23 16.68 -3.95
CA ILE A 230 -2.53 16.64 -2.65
C ILE A 230 -2.14 18.06 -2.20
N ALA A 231 -1.82 18.95 -3.14
CA ALA A 231 -1.36 20.31 -2.85
C ALA A 231 -2.48 21.32 -2.58
N ASN A 232 -3.72 21.02 -3.01
CA ASN A 232 -4.91 21.84 -2.80
C ASN A 232 -5.54 21.63 -1.42
#